data_AF-A0A1G2HWI2-F1
#
_entry.id   AF-A0A1G2HWI2-F1
#
_cell.length_a   1.000
_cell.length_b   1.000
_cell.length_c   1.000
_cell.angle_alpha   90.00
_cell.angle_beta   90.00
_cell.angle_gamma   90.00
#
_symmetry.space_group_name_H-M   'P 1'
#
loop_
_entity.id
_entity.type
_entity.pdbx_description
1 polymer ?
#
loop_
_entity_poly.entity_id
_entity_poly.type
_entity_poly.pdbx_seq_one_letter_code
_entity_poly.pdbx_strand_id
1 'polypeptide(L)'
;MANNNSWEKIFKDNKILENNFSKSPFYLSAKDIKKSVQNFKGTTEKEVRILCKMDTRESVPEIMKKNGLVLLPVKNGQYVIVRGEGYIDIPEIKSEAEIYNTKLDFDLDTAKIGNSEMQHLDFAYASSLIRTFMDDSSLVLTIRGRKYTPEFSYKIGNNTIETKGVQTEVDAGYEGKNKVVLVEAKNSSTKNTIIRQLYYPYRQWTEHTKKEVFLLFFEKRIDEYLIWQYKFTDKNNYDSIKLVKSKKYKIV
;
A
#
# COMPACT_ATOMS: atom_id res chain seq x y z
N MET A 1 14.24 6.25 -3.90
CA MET A 1 14.23 5.11 -4.83
C MET A 1 15.26 4.11 -4.38
N ALA A 2 15.04 2.81 -4.59
CA ALA A 2 16.04 1.80 -4.26
C ALA A 2 17.28 1.99 -5.17
N ASN A 3 18.49 1.83 -4.62
CA ASN A 3 19.71 2.11 -5.36
C ASN A 3 20.00 0.99 -6.39
N ASN A 4 20.23 1.37 -7.65
CA ASN A 4 20.50 0.42 -8.74
C ASN A 4 21.79 -0.37 -8.52
N ASN A 5 22.90 0.29 -8.18
CA ASN A 5 24.20 -0.36 -7.98
C ASN A 5 24.16 -1.39 -6.83
N SER A 6 23.45 -1.05 -5.75
CA SER A 6 23.22 -1.96 -4.63
C SER A 6 22.48 -3.23 -5.08
N TRP A 7 21.40 -3.07 -5.85
CA TRP A 7 20.59 -4.21 -6.31
C TRP A 7 21.26 -5.02 -7.41
N GLU A 8 22.09 -4.42 -8.27
CA GLU A 8 22.96 -5.16 -9.19
C GLU A 8 23.93 -6.07 -8.43
N LYS A 9 24.55 -5.55 -7.36
CA LYS A 9 25.44 -6.36 -6.52
C LYS A 9 24.71 -7.46 -5.77
N ILE A 10 23.53 -7.18 -5.22
CA ILE A 10 22.69 -8.18 -4.54
C ILE A 10 22.33 -9.31 -5.51
N PHE A 11 21.94 -8.99 -6.75
CA PHE A 11 21.63 -9.98 -7.77
C PHE A 11 22.84 -10.84 -8.14
N LYS A 12 24.00 -10.21 -8.30
CA LYS A 12 25.26 -10.90 -8.62
C LYS A 12 25.70 -11.85 -7.50
N ASP A 13 25.80 -11.35 -6.27
CA ASP A 13 26.32 -12.12 -5.14
C ASP A 13 25.43 -13.32 -4.79
N ASN A 14 24.11 -13.18 -4.97
CA ASN A 14 23.12 -14.22 -4.66
C ASN A 14 22.66 -15.01 -5.89
N LYS A 15 23.28 -14.79 -7.06
CA LYS A 15 22.99 -15.50 -8.31
C LYS A 15 21.50 -15.52 -8.69
N ILE A 16 20.82 -14.40 -8.45
CA ILE A 16 19.35 -14.35 -8.51
C ILE A 16 18.82 -14.64 -9.92
N LEU A 17 19.55 -14.25 -10.97
CA LEU A 17 19.15 -14.52 -12.37
C LEU A 17 19.42 -15.95 -12.83
N GLU A 18 20.14 -16.77 -12.07
CA GLU A 18 20.24 -18.21 -12.33
C GLU A 18 18.91 -18.94 -12.00
N ASN A 19 18.00 -18.29 -11.23
CA ASN A 19 16.68 -18.84 -10.92
C ASN A 19 15.73 -18.78 -12.13
N ASN A 20 14.99 -19.88 -12.34
CA ASN A 20 13.93 -19.90 -13.34
C ASN A 20 12.60 -19.36 -12.77
N PHE A 21 12.40 -18.05 -12.90
CA PHE A 21 11.19 -17.35 -12.43
C PHE A 21 9.88 -17.77 -13.11
N SER A 22 9.91 -18.58 -14.17
CA SER A 22 8.70 -19.19 -14.73
C SER A 22 8.22 -20.40 -13.93
N LYS A 23 9.11 -21.00 -13.12
CA LYS A 23 8.83 -22.20 -12.32
C LYS A 23 8.70 -21.92 -10.83
N SER A 24 9.52 -21.02 -10.29
CA SER A 24 9.56 -20.75 -8.85
C SER A 24 9.99 -19.31 -8.54
N PRO A 25 9.50 -18.75 -7.42
CA PRO A 25 10.04 -17.51 -6.90
C PRO A 25 11.43 -17.71 -6.27
N PHE A 26 12.12 -16.61 -5.95
CA PHE A 26 13.42 -16.62 -5.27
C PHE A 26 13.30 -15.98 -3.89
N TYR A 27 13.63 -16.71 -2.82
CA TYR A 27 13.60 -16.20 -1.46
C TYR A 27 14.92 -15.54 -1.09
N LEU A 28 14.84 -14.39 -0.41
CA LEU A 28 16.00 -13.58 -0.07
C LEU A 28 15.83 -12.99 1.32
N SER A 29 16.83 -13.15 2.20
CA SER A 29 16.77 -12.57 3.53
C SER A 29 17.37 -11.16 3.59
N ALA A 30 16.95 -10.39 4.60
CA ALA A 30 17.60 -9.12 4.94
C ALA A 30 19.10 -9.28 5.25
N LYS A 31 19.53 -10.46 5.73
CA LYS A 31 20.95 -10.76 6.00
C LYS A 31 21.72 -10.90 4.69
N ASP A 32 21.15 -11.57 3.69
CA ASP A 32 21.75 -11.73 2.36
C ASP A 32 21.92 -10.37 1.67
N ILE A 33 20.86 -9.55 1.70
CA ILE A 33 20.90 -8.16 1.20
C ILE A 33 22.02 -7.39 1.89
N LYS A 34 22.03 -7.36 3.23
CA LYS A 34 23.03 -6.63 4.03
C LYS A 34 24.45 -7.09 3.72
N LYS A 35 24.68 -8.39 3.59
CA LYS A 35 25.99 -8.97 3.27
C LYS A 35 26.51 -8.46 1.92
N SER A 36 25.65 -8.37 0.90
CA SER A 36 26.05 -7.87 -0.42
C SER A 36 26.48 -6.41 -0.38
N VAL A 37 25.77 -5.58 0.38
CA VAL A 37 25.95 -4.11 0.35
C VAL A 37 26.76 -3.54 1.52
N GLN A 38 27.28 -4.39 2.41
CA GLN A 38 27.96 -3.92 3.64
C GLN A 38 29.15 -2.99 3.40
N ASN A 39 29.81 -3.11 2.25
CA ASN A 39 30.97 -2.28 1.88
C ASN A 39 30.59 -0.93 1.25
N PHE A 40 29.30 -0.69 1.00
CA PHE A 40 28.83 0.60 0.49
C PHE A 40 28.88 1.64 1.61
N LYS A 41 29.16 2.89 1.23
CA LYS A 41 29.33 3.97 2.20
C LYS A 41 28.00 4.65 2.48
N GLY A 42 27.19 4.89 1.45
CA GLY A 42 25.93 5.62 1.55
C GLY A 42 24.83 4.85 2.30
N THR A 43 24.07 5.55 3.14
CA THR A 43 22.94 4.98 3.86
C THR A 43 21.89 4.40 2.91
N THR A 44 21.59 5.12 1.82
CA THR A 44 20.63 4.69 0.79
C THR A 44 21.08 3.46 0.00
N GLU A 45 22.36 3.10 0.10
CA GLU A 45 22.97 1.99 -0.63
C GLU A 45 23.09 0.71 0.21
N LYS A 46 22.99 0.82 1.54
CA LYS A 46 23.24 -0.30 2.46
C LYS A 46 22.15 -0.60 3.48
N GLU A 47 21.30 0.38 3.77
CA GLU A 47 20.22 0.20 4.74
C GLU A 47 19.08 -0.61 4.08
N VAL A 48 18.79 -1.79 4.65
CA VAL A 48 17.90 -2.78 4.03
C VAL A 48 16.48 -2.24 3.89
N ARG A 49 15.96 -1.49 4.86
CA ARG A 49 14.60 -0.94 4.81
C ARG A 49 14.44 0.07 3.66
N ILE A 50 15.45 0.90 3.39
CA ILE A 50 15.49 1.87 2.29
C ILE A 50 15.63 1.13 0.96
N LEU A 51 16.52 0.13 0.88
CA LEU A 51 16.68 -0.67 -0.34
C LEU A 51 15.43 -1.45 -0.73
N CYS A 52 14.63 -1.88 0.26
CA CYS A 52 13.38 -2.62 0.04
C CYS A 52 12.15 -1.70 -0.06
N LYS A 53 12.31 -0.37 0.10
CA LYS A 53 11.22 0.61 -0.05
C LYS A 53 11.02 0.94 -1.52
N MET A 54 10.29 0.04 -2.19
CA MET A 54 9.92 0.14 -3.61
C MET A 54 8.41 0.41 -3.75
N ASP A 55 7.94 1.54 -3.24
CA ASP A 55 6.50 1.81 -3.13
C ASP A 55 5.86 2.21 -4.48
N THR A 56 6.67 2.64 -5.47
CA THR A 56 6.22 2.95 -6.84
C THR A 56 7.08 2.23 -7.89
N ARG A 57 6.59 2.10 -9.12
CA ARG A 57 7.34 1.50 -10.25
C ARG A 57 8.67 2.21 -10.49
N GLU A 58 8.70 3.53 -10.36
CA GLU A 58 9.92 4.33 -10.57
C GLU A 58 10.99 3.98 -9.53
N SER A 59 10.56 3.61 -8.32
CA SER A 59 11.47 3.22 -7.24
C SER A 59 12.02 1.80 -7.34
N VAL A 60 11.55 0.99 -8.29
CA VAL A 60 12.06 -0.36 -8.58
C VAL A 60 13.43 -0.26 -9.26
N PRO A 61 14.43 -1.06 -8.85
CA PRO A 61 15.73 -1.11 -9.52
C PRO A 61 15.64 -1.59 -10.97
N GLU A 62 16.49 -1.05 -11.84
CA GLU A 62 16.49 -1.37 -13.28
C GLU A 62 16.69 -2.86 -13.57
N ILE A 63 17.52 -3.55 -12.79
CA ILE A 63 17.72 -5.00 -12.94
C ILE A 63 16.43 -5.80 -12.68
N MET A 64 15.56 -5.34 -11.77
CA MET A 64 14.26 -5.96 -11.53
C MET A 64 13.26 -5.60 -12.64
N LYS A 65 13.17 -4.32 -13.03
CA LYS A 65 12.30 -3.85 -14.12
C LYS A 65 12.55 -4.62 -15.42
N LYS A 66 13.81 -4.72 -15.84
CA LYS A 66 14.24 -5.44 -17.06
C LYS A 66 13.82 -6.91 -17.07
N ASN A 67 13.66 -7.52 -15.89
CA ASN A 67 13.31 -8.93 -15.74
C ASN A 67 11.84 -9.16 -15.33
N GLY A 68 11.03 -8.09 -15.22
CA GLY A 68 9.63 -8.16 -14.79
C GLY A 68 9.47 -8.72 -13.37
N LEU A 69 10.35 -8.32 -12.46
CA LEU A 69 10.42 -8.84 -11.09
C LEU A 69 9.93 -7.80 -10.07
N VAL A 70 9.26 -8.30 -9.03
CA VAL A 70 8.80 -7.53 -7.87
C VAL A 70 9.33 -8.16 -6.59
N LEU A 71 9.63 -7.33 -5.59
CA LEU A 71 10.04 -7.73 -4.24
C LEU A 71 8.86 -7.60 -3.27
N LEU A 72 8.49 -8.70 -2.61
CA LEU A 72 7.44 -8.72 -1.59
C LEU A 72 7.99 -9.25 -0.26
N PRO A 73 7.64 -8.65 0.89
CA PRO A 73 7.94 -9.24 2.19
C PRO A 73 7.02 -10.44 2.44
N VAL A 74 7.58 -11.54 2.94
CA VAL A 74 6.83 -12.76 3.32
C VAL A 74 6.88 -13.03 4.82
N LYS A 75 7.90 -12.51 5.50
CA LYS A 75 8.06 -12.50 6.96
C LYS A 75 9.01 -11.38 7.33
N ASN A 76 9.02 -10.91 8.58
CA ASN A 76 9.99 -9.91 9.01
C ASN A 76 11.44 -10.33 8.67
N GLY A 77 12.11 -9.50 7.88
CA GLY A 77 13.48 -9.76 7.41
C GLY A 77 13.60 -10.85 6.34
N GLN A 78 12.49 -11.30 5.74
CA GLN A 78 12.45 -12.27 4.65
C GLN A 78 11.60 -11.73 3.51
N TYR A 79 12.14 -11.84 2.30
CA TYR A 79 11.51 -11.35 1.09
C TYR A 79 11.43 -12.47 0.06
N VAL A 80 10.56 -12.25 -0.91
CA VAL A 80 10.47 -13.05 -2.11
C VAL A 80 10.58 -12.13 -3.33
N ILE A 81 11.43 -12.52 -4.27
CA ILE A 81 11.51 -11.95 -5.61
C ILE A 81 10.70 -12.88 -6.50
N VAL A 82 9.74 -12.32 -7.22
CA VAL A 82 8.82 -13.09 -8.05
C VAL A 82 8.49 -12.33 -9.32
N ARG A 83 8.18 -13.07 -10.40
CA ARG A 83 7.70 -12.47 -11.63
C ARG A 83 6.25 -12.04 -11.48
N GLY A 84 5.94 -10.79 -11.81
CA GLY A 84 4.59 -10.24 -11.72
C GLY A 84 4.61 -8.72 -11.77
N GLU A 85 3.41 -8.12 -11.87
CA GLU A 85 3.28 -6.67 -11.96
C GLU A 85 3.59 -6.01 -10.61
N GLY A 86 2.94 -6.41 -9.52
CA GLY A 86 3.26 -5.90 -8.19
C GLY A 86 2.65 -4.54 -7.83
N TYR A 87 2.29 -3.72 -8.83
CA TYR A 87 1.85 -2.34 -8.71
C TYR A 87 0.47 -2.12 -9.35
N ILE A 88 -0.26 -1.12 -8.86
CA ILE A 88 -1.54 -0.68 -9.42
C ILE A 88 -1.50 0.80 -9.73
N ASP A 89 -2.19 1.20 -10.79
CA ASP A 89 -2.32 2.61 -11.15
C ASP A 89 -3.32 3.32 -10.24
N ILE A 90 -3.00 4.59 -9.94
CA ILE A 90 -3.89 5.55 -9.31
C ILE A 90 -4.33 6.52 -10.41
N PRO A 91 -5.46 6.23 -11.11
CA PRO A 91 -5.86 7.03 -12.26
C PRO A 91 -6.32 8.41 -11.81
N GLU A 92 -6.09 9.39 -12.68
CA GLU A 92 -6.60 10.74 -12.48
C GLU A 92 -8.14 10.75 -12.48
N ILE A 93 -8.72 11.51 -11.55
CA ILE A 93 -10.17 11.76 -11.50
C ILE A 93 -10.44 12.98 -12.39
N LYS A 94 -10.94 12.73 -13.60
CA LYS A 94 -11.18 13.79 -14.60
C LYS A 94 -12.42 14.65 -14.32
N SER A 95 -13.33 14.16 -13.49
CA SER A 95 -14.51 14.94 -13.11
C SER A 95 -14.11 16.12 -12.23
N GLU A 96 -14.91 17.20 -12.30
CA GLU A 96 -14.77 18.31 -11.37
C GLU A 96 -14.98 17.85 -9.93
N ALA A 97 -14.45 18.64 -8.99
CA ALA A 97 -14.65 18.35 -7.57
C ALA A 97 -16.11 18.60 -7.19
N GLU A 98 -16.74 17.62 -6.56
CA GLU A 98 -18.06 17.80 -5.93
C GLU A 98 -17.91 18.71 -4.71
N ILE A 99 -18.72 19.77 -4.62
CA ILE A 99 -18.81 20.58 -3.39
C ILE A 99 -19.49 19.73 -2.33
N TYR A 100 -18.78 19.46 -1.24
CA TYR A 100 -19.28 18.68 -0.11
C TYR A 100 -19.45 19.59 1.10
N ASN A 101 -20.71 19.88 1.44
CA ASN A 101 -21.03 20.60 2.67
C ASN A 101 -20.74 19.68 3.87
N THR A 102 -19.82 20.12 4.73
CA THR A 102 -19.49 19.40 5.96
C THR A 102 -20.72 19.19 6.84
N LYS A 103 -20.74 18.08 7.59
CA LYS A 103 -21.78 17.83 8.61
C LYS A 103 -21.40 18.37 9.99
N LEU A 104 -20.25 19.04 10.10
CA LEU A 104 -19.85 19.72 11.31
C LEU A 104 -20.68 21.00 11.49
N ASP A 105 -21.10 21.28 12.71
CA ASP A 105 -21.79 22.49 13.13
C ASP A 105 -20.84 23.51 13.78
N PHE A 106 -19.54 23.24 13.78
CA PHE A 106 -18.47 24.11 14.28
C PHE A 106 -17.17 23.93 13.50
N ASP A 107 -16.28 24.90 13.64
CA ASP A 107 -14.94 24.88 13.06
C ASP A 107 -13.94 24.04 13.88
N LEU A 108 -13.14 23.23 13.19
CA LEU A 108 -12.03 22.50 13.81
C LEU A 108 -10.74 23.33 13.78
N ASP A 109 -10.52 24.19 14.79
CA ASP A 109 -9.34 25.06 14.84
C ASP A 109 -8.02 24.29 14.83
N THR A 110 -7.95 23.13 15.49
CA THR A 110 -6.75 22.29 15.52
C THR A 110 -6.47 21.60 14.18
N ALA A 111 -7.49 21.35 13.36
CA ALA A 111 -7.31 20.80 12.03
C ALA A 111 -6.66 21.79 11.05
N LYS A 112 -6.69 23.10 11.38
CA LYS A 112 -6.04 24.17 10.61
C LYS A 112 -4.53 24.24 10.85
N ILE A 113 -4.00 23.55 11.86
CA ILE A 113 -2.58 23.63 12.26
C ILE A 113 -1.79 22.42 11.77
N GLY A 114 -1.13 22.54 10.63
CA GLY A 114 -0.29 21.49 10.05
C GLY A 114 -0.70 21.10 8.62
N ASN A 115 0.00 20.12 8.05
CA ASN A 115 -0.27 19.67 6.67
C ASN A 115 0.15 18.20 6.46
N SER A 116 -0.24 17.30 7.38
CA SER A 116 0.11 15.87 7.31
C SER A 116 -1.00 15.02 6.68
N GLU A 117 -0.64 13.87 6.10
CA GLU A 117 -1.57 12.88 5.53
C GLU A 117 -2.65 12.48 6.53
N MET A 118 -2.24 12.18 7.76
CA MET A 118 -3.13 11.79 8.85
C MET A 118 -4.11 12.90 9.22
N GLN A 119 -3.64 14.15 9.27
CA GLN A 119 -4.50 15.30 9.60
C GLN A 119 -5.59 15.52 8.55
N HIS A 120 -5.25 15.40 7.27
CA HIS A 120 -6.21 15.54 6.18
C HIS A 120 -7.25 14.43 6.18
N LEU A 121 -6.81 13.20 6.46
CA LEU A 121 -7.70 12.05 6.60
C LEU A 121 -8.61 12.18 7.83
N ASP A 122 -8.07 12.67 8.96
CA ASP A 122 -8.85 12.96 10.17
C ASP A 122 -9.92 14.02 9.91
N PHE A 123 -9.57 15.11 9.22
CA PHE A 123 -10.53 16.15 8.86
C PHE A 123 -11.61 15.65 7.87
N ALA A 124 -11.23 14.86 6.86
CA ALA A 124 -12.18 14.21 5.94
C ALA A 124 -13.15 13.27 6.68
N TYR A 125 -12.67 12.57 7.72
CA TYR A 125 -13.55 11.75 8.54
C TYR A 125 -14.44 12.58 9.47
N ALA A 126 -13.90 13.61 10.14
CA ALA A 126 -14.65 14.47 11.05
C ALA A 126 -15.79 15.23 10.34
N SER A 127 -15.53 15.75 9.12
CA SER A 127 -16.54 16.34 8.23
C SER A 127 -17.58 15.34 7.69
N SER A 128 -17.45 14.06 8.03
CA SER A 128 -18.25 12.94 7.53
C SER A 128 -18.11 12.64 6.04
N LEU A 129 -17.06 13.15 5.36
CA LEU A 129 -16.82 12.87 3.94
C LEU A 129 -16.61 11.36 3.71
N ILE A 130 -15.82 10.68 4.55
CA ILE A 130 -15.59 9.22 4.44
C ILE A 130 -16.90 8.44 4.58
N ARG A 131 -17.76 8.82 5.53
CA ARG A 131 -19.09 8.22 5.73
C ARG A 131 -19.98 8.40 4.51
N THR A 132 -19.98 9.60 3.93
CA THR A 132 -20.75 9.91 2.73
C THR A 132 -20.23 9.14 1.52
N PHE A 133 -18.92 9.09 1.29
CA PHE A 133 -18.33 8.33 0.18
C PHE A 133 -18.65 6.83 0.27
N MET A 134 -18.65 6.27 1.48
CA MET A 134 -18.93 4.85 1.74
C MET A 134 -20.42 4.52 1.87
N ASP A 135 -21.28 5.54 1.88
CA ASP A 135 -22.71 5.41 2.20
C ASP A 135 -22.90 4.57 3.48
N ASP A 136 -22.25 5.01 4.56
CA ASP A 136 -22.34 4.38 5.87
C ASP A 136 -22.07 5.41 6.98
N SER A 137 -23.14 5.88 7.62
CA SER A 137 -23.05 6.83 8.74
C SER A 137 -22.53 6.20 10.03
N SER A 138 -22.49 4.88 10.13
CA SER A 138 -22.08 4.18 11.36
C SER A 138 -20.57 4.02 11.52
N LEU A 139 -19.78 4.39 10.50
CA LEU A 139 -18.33 4.25 10.54
C LEU A 139 -17.71 5.06 11.69
N VAL A 140 -16.95 4.35 12.52
CA VAL A 140 -16.13 4.90 13.60
C VAL A 140 -14.67 4.49 13.45
N LEU A 141 -13.72 5.37 13.78
CA LEU A 141 -12.29 5.07 13.70
C LEU A 141 -11.91 4.02 14.76
N THR A 142 -11.44 2.85 14.34
CA THR A 142 -11.06 1.75 15.27
C THR A 142 -9.71 1.12 14.96
N ILE A 143 -9.13 1.37 13.77
CA ILE A 143 -7.90 0.71 13.31
C ILE A 143 -6.88 1.79 12.96
N ARG A 144 -5.68 1.73 13.55
CA ARG A 144 -4.52 2.56 13.20
C ARG A 144 -3.20 1.88 13.49
N GLY A 145 -2.18 2.35 12.77
CA GLY A 145 -0.78 2.06 13.04
C GLY A 145 -0.38 0.66 12.62
N ARG A 146 0.71 0.18 13.22
CA ARG A 146 1.37 -1.06 12.79
C ARG A 146 0.78 -2.30 13.43
N LYS A 147 0.60 -3.34 12.62
CA LYS A 147 0.20 -4.69 13.04
C LYS A 147 1.02 -5.73 12.29
N TYR A 148 0.93 -6.98 12.72
CA TYR A 148 1.52 -8.10 12.00
C TYR A 148 0.43 -8.91 11.32
N THR A 149 0.69 -9.33 10.10
CA THR A 149 -0.25 -10.18 9.37
C THR A 149 -0.37 -11.56 10.02
N PRO A 150 -1.55 -12.19 9.96
CA PRO A 150 -1.67 -13.63 10.16
C PRO A 150 -0.93 -14.39 9.05
N GLU A 151 -0.99 -15.70 9.11
CA GLU A 151 -0.52 -16.58 8.04
C GLU A 151 -1.58 -16.65 6.93
N PHE A 152 -1.15 -16.46 5.69
CA PHE A 152 -2.01 -16.62 4.52
C PHE A 152 -1.19 -16.91 3.26
N SER A 153 -1.83 -17.52 2.26
CA SER A 153 -1.26 -17.72 0.93
C SER A 153 -2.02 -16.96 -0.14
N TYR A 154 -1.33 -16.66 -1.24
CA TYR A 154 -1.90 -15.99 -2.41
C TYR A 154 -1.10 -16.27 -3.68
N LYS A 155 -1.74 -16.06 -4.83
CA LYS A 155 -1.11 -16.12 -6.14
C LYS A 155 -0.66 -14.75 -6.61
N ILE A 156 0.49 -14.71 -7.26
CA ILE A 156 0.98 -13.58 -8.07
C ILE A 156 1.62 -14.16 -9.32
N GLY A 157 1.12 -13.75 -10.49
CA GLY A 157 1.35 -14.47 -11.73
C GLY A 157 1.02 -15.96 -11.58
N ASN A 158 2.00 -16.83 -11.86
CA ASN A 158 1.85 -18.29 -11.76
C ASN A 158 2.37 -18.87 -10.44
N ASN A 159 2.86 -18.03 -9.52
CA ASN A 159 3.50 -18.49 -8.29
C ASN A 159 2.54 -18.34 -7.11
N THR A 160 2.57 -19.32 -6.19
CA THR A 160 1.89 -19.23 -4.90
C THR A 160 2.91 -18.81 -3.85
N ILE A 161 2.57 -17.77 -3.07
CA ILE A 161 3.40 -17.19 -2.03
C ILE A 161 2.71 -17.39 -0.69
N GLU A 162 3.49 -17.82 0.31
CA GLU A 162 3.07 -17.90 1.70
C GLU A 162 3.66 -16.72 2.48
N THR A 163 2.82 -16.05 3.26
CA THR A 163 3.17 -14.88 4.04
C THR A 163 2.71 -15.04 5.48
N LYS A 164 3.56 -14.67 6.43
CA LYS A 164 3.26 -14.71 7.86
C LYS A 164 4.07 -13.67 8.64
N GLY A 165 3.41 -12.94 9.53
CA GLY A 165 4.08 -12.05 10.46
C GLY A 165 4.83 -10.92 9.77
N VAL A 166 4.33 -10.44 8.63
CA VAL A 166 4.83 -9.21 8.00
C VAL A 166 4.24 -8.02 8.72
N GLN A 167 5.05 -7.00 9.02
CA GLN A 167 4.51 -5.76 9.57
C GLN A 167 3.78 -4.97 8.47
N THR A 168 2.51 -4.65 8.72
CA THR A 168 1.67 -3.74 7.95
C THR A 168 1.47 -2.46 8.73
N GLU A 169 1.07 -1.39 8.05
CA GLU A 169 0.65 -0.13 8.64
C GLU A 169 -0.67 0.28 7.98
N VAL A 170 -1.62 0.76 8.77
CA VAL A 170 -2.90 1.30 8.29
C VAL A 170 -3.02 2.73 8.81
N ASP A 171 -3.16 3.70 7.91
CA ASP A 171 -3.24 5.12 8.28
C ASP A 171 -4.54 5.42 9.02
N ALA A 172 -5.65 4.89 8.51
CA ALA A 172 -6.91 4.80 9.23
C ALA A 172 -7.73 3.59 8.77
N GLY A 173 -8.41 2.95 9.71
CA GLY A 173 -9.48 2.03 9.39
C GLY A 173 -10.71 2.32 10.24
N TYR A 174 -11.85 2.34 9.57
CA TYR A 174 -13.14 2.68 10.15
C TYR A 174 -14.03 1.45 10.17
N GLU A 175 -14.69 1.22 11.27
CA GLU A 175 -15.60 0.10 11.45
C GLU A 175 -17.02 0.62 11.61
N GLY A 176 -17.93 0.08 10.82
CA GLY A 176 -19.37 0.31 10.92
C GLY A 176 -20.10 -0.94 11.37
N LYS A 177 -21.43 -0.94 11.23
CA LYS A 177 -22.26 -2.09 11.58
C LYS A 177 -21.89 -3.34 10.76
N ASN A 178 -21.69 -3.16 9.45
CA ASN A 178 -21.47 -4.27 8.50
C ASN A 178 -20.18 -4.14 7.66
N LYS A 179 -19.47 -2.99 7.76
CA LYS A 179 -18.31 -2.66 6.95
C LYS A 179 -17.08 -2.43 7.82
N VAL A 180 -15.91 -2.81 7.32
CA VAL A 180 -14.61 -2.31 7.75
C VAL A 180 -13.98 -1.62 6.56
N VAL A 181 -13.54 -0.38 6.71
CA VAL A 181 -12.99 0.45 5.62
C VAL A 181 -11.55 0.78 5.97
N LEU A 182 -10.59 0.25 5.23
CA LEU A 182 -9.17 0.53 5.42
C LEU A 182 -8.71 1.58 4.43
N VAL A 183 -7.90 2.54 4.89
CA VAL A 183 -7.42 3.65 4.09
C VAL A 183 -5.89 3.69 4.09
N GLU A 184 -5.31 3.72 2.89
CA GLU A 184 -3.94 4.14 2.63
C GLU A 184 -3.98 5.59 2.15
N ALA A 185 -3.28 6.50 2.83
CA ALA A 185 -3.23 7.91 2.51
C ALA A 185 -1.88 8.31 1.93
N LYS A 186 -1.89 9.25 0.97
CA LYS A 186 -0.69 9.92 0.45
C LYS A 186 -0.91 11.43 0.33
N ASN A 187 0.15 12.22 0.46
CA ASN A 187 0.16 13.67 0.24
C ASN A 187 0.84 14.07 -1.08
N SER A 188 0.88 13.18 -2.06
CA SER A 188 1.52 13.40 -3.36
C SER A 188 0.53 13.10 -4.48
N SER A 189 0.81 13.56 -5.70
CA SER A 189 0.05 13.14 -6.88
C SER A 189 0.53 11.76 -7.34
N THR A 190 0.20 10.71 -6.58
CA THR A 190 0.65 9.35 -6.85
C THR A 190 0.06 8.87 -8.18
N LYS A 191 0.90 8.28 -9.03
CA LYS A 191 0.47 7.70 -10.32
C LYS A 191 0.30 6.18 -10.23
N ASN A 192 1.08 5.55 -9.37
CA ASN A 192 0.99 4.12 -9.08
C ASN A 192 1.52 3.84 -7.68
N THR A 193 1.07 2.73 -7.10
CA THR A 193 1.54 2.27 -5.80
C THR A 193 1.67 0.75 -5.77
N ILE A 194 2.49 0.23 -4.87
CA ILE A 194 2.63 -1.19 -4.63
C ILE A 194 1.34 -1.76 -4.03
N ILE A 195 0.79 -2.80 -4.67
CA ILE A 195 -0.50 -3.39 -4.31
C ILE A 195 -0.53 -3.85 -2.84
N ARG A 196 0.61 -4.29 -2.29
CA ARG A 196 0.74 -4.79 -0.91
C ARG A 196 0.27 -3.79 0.15
N GLN A 197 0.40 -2.48 -0.09
CA GLN A 197 -0.08 -1.46 0.86
C GLN A 197 -1.58 -1.55 1.09
N LEU A 198 -2.34 -2.03 0.09
CA LEU A 198 -3.76 -2.32 0.22
C LEU A 198 -4.01 -3.80 0.55
N TYR A 199 -3.30 -4.72 -0.12
CA TYR A 199 -3.57 -6.15 -0.02
C TYR A 199 -3.25 -6.75 1.35
N TYR A 200 -2.13 -6.38 1.97
CA TYR A 200 -1.72 -7.03 3.22
C TYR A 200 -2.64 -6.61 4.39
N PRO A 201 -2.99 -5.32 4.56
CA PRO A 201 -4.05 -4.93 5.49
C PRO A 201 -5.40 -5.59 5.19
N TYR A 202 -5.80 -5.68 3.91
CA TYR A 202 -7.01 -6.39 3.50
C TYR A 202 -7.01 -7.84 3.98
N ARG A 203 -5.95 -8.59 3.68
CA ARG A 203 -5.80 -9.99 4.12
C ARG A 203 -5.78 -10.09 5.64
N GLN A 204 -5.11 -9.18 6.33
CA GLN A 204 -5.09 -9.17 7.79
C GLN A 204 -6.50 -9.03 8.37
N TRP A 205 -7.25 -8.01 7.97
CA TRP A 205 -8.54 -7.71 8.60
C TRP A 205 -9.67 -8.64 8.14
N THR A 206 -9.60 -9.19 6.92
CA THR A 206 -10.56 -10.21 6.47
C THR A 206 -10.49 -11.51 7.28
N GLU A 207 -9.34 -11.82 7.91
CA GLU A 207 -9.23 -12.97 8.81
C GLU A 207 -9.71 -12.66 10.24
N HIS A 208 -9.85 -11.38 10.61
CA HIS A 208 -10.22 -10.94 11.96
C HIS A 208 -11.67 -10.47 12.11
N THR A 209 -12.42 -10.32 11.02
CA THR A 209 -13.82 -9.91 11.06
C THR A 209 -14.67 -10.65 10.03
N LYS A 210 -15.97 -10.79 10.35
CA LYS A 210 -16.99 -11.27 9.41
C LYS A 210 -17.59 -10.14 8.56
N LYS A 211 -17.28 -8.88 8.90
CA LYS A 211 -17.72 -7.70 8.15
C LYS A 211 -17.01 -7.63 6.81
N GLU A 212 -17.65 -7.04 5.82
CA GLU A 212 -17.02 -6.85 4.52
C GLU A 212 -15.92 -5.78 4.64
N VAL A 213 -14.72 -6.09 4.11
CA VAL A 213 -13.55 -5.21 4.17
C VAL A 213 -13.39 -4.46 2.86
N PHE A 214 -13.46 -3.14 2.94
CA PHE A 214 -13.31 -2.18 1.84
C PHE A 214 -11.95 -1.50 1.91
N LEU A 215 -11.44 -1.13 0.73
CA LEU A 215 -10.12 -0.51 0.59
C LEU A 215 -10.26 0.84 -0.09
N LEU A 216 -9.75 1.87 0.57
CA LEU A 216 -9.65 3.21 0.03
C LEU A 216 -8.19 3.60 -0.13
N PHE A 217 -7.89 4.24 -1.25
CA PHE A 217 -6.72 5.08 -1.40
C PHE A 217 -7.18 6.53 -1.31
N PHE A 218 -6.46 7.34 -0.54
CA PHE A 218 -6.84 8.72 -0.23
C PHE A 218 -5.69 9.67 -0.53
N GLU A 219 -6.01 10.78 -1.17
CA GLU A 219 -5.07 11.88 -1.31
C GLU A 219 -5.75 13.21 -1.01
N LYS A 220 -4.97 14.11 -0.41
CA LYS A 220 -5.28 15.53 -0.46
C LYS A 220 -4.37 16.20 -1.48
N ARG A 221 -4.96 16.97 -2.39
CA ARG A 221 -4.23 17.81 -3.34
C ARG A 221 -4.76 19.23 -3.23
N ILE A 222 -3.98 20.11 -2.62
CA ILE A 222 -4.37 21.52 -2.37
C ILE A 222 -5.68 21.57 -1.57
N ASP A 223 -6.81 21.94 -2.17
CA ASP A 223 -8.14 22.04 -1.56
C ASP A 223 -9.02 20.81 -1.85
N GLU A 224 -8.51 19.85 -2.62
CA GLU A 224 -9.27 18.71 -3.10
C GLU A 224 -8.96 17.43 -2.31
N TYR A 225 -10.02 16.69 -1.99
CA TYR A 225 -9.99 15.39 -1.33
C TYR A 225 -10.35 14.32 -2.34
N LEU A 226 -9.39 13.48 -2.72
CA LEU A 226 -9.54 12.45 -3.72
C LEU A 226 -9.61 11.09 -3.04
N ILE A 227 -10.61 10.29 -3.41
CA ILE A 227 -10.84 8.97 -2.83
C ILE A 227 -11.04 7.98 -3.98
N TRP A 228 -10.28 6.89 -3.95
CA TRP A 228 -10.42 5.76 -4.85
C TRP A 228 -10.77 4.52 -4.03
N GLN A 229 -11.85 3.84 -4.38
CA GLN A 229 -12.20 2.55 -3.79
C GLN A 229 -11.67 1.43 -4.66
N TYR A 230 -10.91 0.52 -4.05
CA TYR A 230 -10.43 -0.70 -4.71
C TYR A 230 -11.10 -1.95 -4.12
N LYS A 231 -11.10 -3.03 -4.88
CA LYS A 231 -11.47 -4.38 -4.42
C LYS A 231 -10.55 -5.43 -5.02
N PHE A 232 -10.38 -6.55 -4.32
CA PHE A 232 -9.82 -7.77 -4.89
C PHE A 232 -10.97 -8.64 -5.39
N THR A 233 -10.96 -8.99 -6.68
CA THR A 233 -11.99 -9.87 -7.26
C THR A 233 -11.81 -11.32 -6.85
N ASP A 234 -10.61 -11.71 -6.44
CA ASP A 234 -10.30 -12.95 -5.75
C ASP A 234 -9.34 -12.65 -4.60
N LYS A 235 -9.76 -12.92 -3.36
CA LYS A 235 -8.96 -12.65 -2.16
C LYS A 235 -7.62 -13.38 -2.17
N ASN A 236 -7.50 -14.50 -2.87
CA ASN A 236 -6.28 -15.31 -2.96
C ASN A 236 -5.44 -15.00 -4.20
N ASN A 237 -5.78 -13.96 -4.96
CA ASN A 237 -5.02 -13.52 -6.13
C ASN A 237 -4.63 -12.04 -5.97
N TYR A 238 -3.33 -11.80 -5.81
CA TYR A 238 -2.74 -10.48 -5.61
C TYR A 238 -2.98 -9.55 -6.81
N ASP A 239 -3.00 -10.10 -8.03
CA ASP A 239 -3.18 -9.33 -9.26
C ASP A 239 -4.66 -9.00 -9.53
N SER A 240 -5.59 -9.50 -8.70
CA SER A 240 -7.04 -9.36 -8.91
C SER A 240 -7.62 -8.01 -8.46
N ILE A 241 -6.76 -7.07 -8.05
CA ILE A 241 -7.15 -5.73 -7.62
C ILE A 241 -7.79 -4.96 -8.77
N LYS A 242 -8.91 -4.28 -8.49
CA LYS A 242 -9.61 -3.42 -9.44
C LYS A 242 -10.13 -2.18 -8.77
N LEU A 243 -10.08 -1.06 -9.48
CA LEU A 243 -10.79 0.16 -9.11
C LEU A 243 -12.30 -0.07 -9.22
N VAL A 244 -13.05 0.31 -8.19
CA VAL A 244 -14.51 0.20 -8.12
C VAL A 244 -15.15 1.54 -8.48
N LYS A 245 -14.73 2.60 -7.80
CA LYS A 245 -15.18 3.98 -8.01
C LYS A 245 -14.14 4.95 -7.50
N SER A 246 -14.16 6.17 -7.99
CA SER A 246 -13.36 7.26 -7.47
C SER A 246 -14.15 8.57 -7.52
N LYS A 247 -13.90 9.46 -6.57
CA LYS A 247 -14.50 10.79 -6.51
C LYS A 247 -13.52 11.80 -5.94
N LYS A 248 -13.70 13.06 -6.34
CA LYS A 248 -12.95 14.21 -5.84
C LYS A 248 -13.93 15.22 -5.25
N TYR A 249 -13.57 15.77 -4.10
CA TYR A 249 -14.43 16.69 -3.35
C TYR A 249 -13.68 17.95 -2.93
N LYS A 250 -14.41 19.05 -2.77
CA LYS A 250 -13.98 20.21 -2.00
C LYS A 250 -14.91 20.33 -0.80
N ILE A 251 -14.34 20.26 0.40
CA ILE A 251 -15.11 20.39 1.64
C ILE A 251 -15.35 21.87 1.88
N VAL A 252 -16.62 22.26 2.03
CA VAL A 252 -17.08 23.60 2.42
C VAL A 252 -17.88 23.55 3.71
#